data_AF-A0A9W8P3I3-F1
#
_entry.id   AF-A0A9W8P3I3-F1
#
_cell.length_a   1.000
_cell.length_b   1.000
_cell.length_c   1.000
_cell.angle_alpha   90.00
_cell.angle_beta   90.00
_cell.angle_gamma   90.00
#
_symmetry.space_group_name_H-M   'P 1'
#
loop_
_entity.id
_entity.type
_entity.pdbx_description
1 polymer ?
#
loop_
_entity_poly.entity_id
_entity_poly.type
_entity_poly.pdbx_seq_one_letter_code
_entity_poly.pdbx_strand_id
1 'polypeptide(L)'
;MPGSTVSPTAKINAVPVPFDLKPLPPRTLAAVRDQVAQEIGVRMVNKAELLHDVKVGVMMTFSKSDDPGFLKQIAQAIKECCLKDFLFAIATTGPPIDSDVNFVFFCSSAEHYIQRAVLLTTSKFIGRVLGVQNEPALSCFISVKDIGYTSYDEIALWDVVRKSALPPIDPLIPPPGSRGIEKILSDVRAQLQRLKPTEAYEELREPEVGAPTFLVDIRPADQRDEEGGITGALVVERNALEWKFDPRSHSRLKIADRYDLRIIVFCEDGDSSSLAAYSLQQLGLLNATDIIGGYRAWRDAGLPVDIPIRSTRSVLSLPGESLV
;
A
#
# COMPACT_ATOMS: atom_id res chain seq x y z
N MET A 1 63.23 -20.57 84.09
CA MET A 1 63.77 -19.45 83.30
C MET A 1 64.88 -20.00 82.42
N PRO A 2 65.01 -19.65 81.13
CA PRO A 2 64.14 -18.81 80.28
C PRO A 2 63.56 -19.66 79.10
N GLY A 3 62.68 -19.23 78.21
CA GLY A 3 62.04 -17.95 77.96
C GLY A 3 61.07 -18.17 76.80
N SER A 4 59.87 -17.61 76.94
CA SER A 4 58.78 -17.61 75.96
C SER A 4 59.18 -17.08 74.58
N THR A 5 58.63 -17.65 73.52
CA THR A 5 58.19 -16.89 72.33
C THR A 5 57.01 -17.61 71.68
N VAL A 6 55.82 -17.19 72.05
CA VAL A 6 54.58 -17.50 71.32
C VAL A 6 54.61 -16.64 70.05
N SER A 7 54.59 -17.30 68.90
CA SER A 7 54.49 -16.66 67.59
C SER A 7 53.15 -15.92 67.46
N PRO A 8 53.11 -14.67 66.97
CA PRO A 8 51.86 -13.93 66.88
C PRO A 8 50.99 -14.50 65.75
N THR A 9 49.75 -14.83 66.12
CA THR A 9 48.63 -15.05 65.21
C THR A 9 48.60 -13.93 64.16
N ALA A 10 48.74 -14.32 62.89
CA ALA A 10 48.52 -13.43 61.76
C ALA A 10 47.08 -12.92 61.83
N LYS A 11 46.92 -11.67 62.27
CA LYS A 11 45.64 -10.96 62.18
C LYS A 11 45.33 -10.81 60.70
N ILE A 12 44.32 -11.54 60.24
CA ILE A 12 43.66 -11.31 58.96
C ILE A 12 43.11 -9.89 59.06
N ASN A 13 43.74 -8.94 58.35
CA ASN A 13 43.16 -7.61 58.17
C ASN A 13 41.90 -7.80 57.33
N ALA A 14 40.75 -7.98 57.99
CA ALA A 14 39.46 -7.81 57.37
C ALA A 14 39.39 -6.35 56.91
N VAL A 15 39.55 -6.13 55.61
CA VAL A 15 39.15 -4.86 54.99
C VAL A 15 37.67 -4.68 55.37
N PRO A 16 37.29 -3.57 56.05
CA PRO A 16 35.89 -3.34 56.37
C PRO A 16 35.16 -3.22 55.03
N VAL A 17 34.29 -4.17 54.72
CA VAL A 17 33.32 -4.00 53.65
C VAL A 17 32.48 -2.78 54.07
N PRO A 18 32.46 -1.68 53.30
CA PRO A 18 31.65 -0.53 53.66
C PRO A 18 30.19 -0.99 53.69
N PHE A 19 29.59 -1.05 54.88
CA PHE A 19 28.16 -1.32 55.07
C PHE A 19 27.32 -0.07 54.76
N ASP A 20 27.72 0.69 53.74
CA ASP A 20 26.88 1.75 53.17
C ASP A 20 26.30 1.24 51.84
N LEU A 21 25.61 0.10 51.92
CA LEU A 21 24.70 -0.33 50.87
C LEU A 21 23.48 0.60 50.93
N LYS A 22 23.62 1.78 50.32
CA LYS A 22 22.44 2.57 49.97
C LYS A 22 21.50 1.67 49.16
N PRO A 23 20.22 1.54 49.53
CA PRO A 23 19.27 0.84 48.70
C PRO A 23 19.38 1.39 47.28
N LEU A 24 19.52 0.50 46.29
CA LEU A 24 19.44 0.94 44.90
C LEU A 24 18.16 1.79 44.77
N PRO A 25 18.25 2.97 44.13
CA PRO A 25 17.07 3.83 43.97
C PRO A 25 15.94 2.98 43.37
N PRO A 26 14.70 3.12 43.87
CA PRO A 26 13.60 2.30 43.43
C PRO A 26 13.45 2.44 41.92
N ARG A 27 13.43 1.31 41.20
CA ARG A 27 13.27 1.30 39.75
C ARG A 27 11.95 1.99 39.40
N THR A 28 12.00 2.94 38.48
CA THR A 28 10.80 3.58 37.95
C THR A 28 10.06 2.60 37.04
N LEU A 29 8.73 2.75 36.92
CA LEU A 29 7.93 1.95 36.00
C LEU A 29 8.42 2.07 34.54
N ALA A 30 8.90 3.26 34.15
CA ALA A 30 9.51 3.49 32.84
C ALA A 30 10.76 2.62 32.64
N ALA A 31 11.69 2.61 33.61
CA ALA A 31 12.91 1.81 33.51
C ALA A 31 12.63 0.30 33.44
N VAL A 32 11.58 -0.17 34.13
CA VAL A 32 11.14 -1.58 34.02
C VAL A 32 10.55 -1.85 32.64
N ARG A 33 9.74 -0.95 32.09
CA ARG A 33 9.15 -1.09 30.75
C ARG A 33 10.22 -1.16 29.68
N ASP A 34 11.22 -0.28 29.76
CA ASP A 34 12.36 -0.24 28.83
C ASP A 34 13.17 -1.54 28.88
N GLN A 35 13.46 -2.06 30.08
CA GLN A 35 14.16 -3.34 30.23
C GLN A 35 13.35 -4.49 29.62
N VAL A 36 12.04 -4.55 29.88
CA VAL A 36 11.18 -5.60 29.30
C VAL A 36 11.13 -5.49 27.78
N ALA A 37 11.04 -4.29 27.22
CA ALA A 37 11.07 -4.08 25.78
C ALA A 37 12.38 -4.56 25.14
N GLN A 38 13.53 -4.29 25.80
CA GLN A 38 14.84 -4.78 25.37
C GLN A 38 14.93 -6.31 25.40
N GLU A 39 14.53 -6.94 26.52
CA GLU A 39 14.53 -8.40 26.66
C GLU A 39 13.66 -9.08 25.60
N ILE A 40 12.48 -8.49 25.33
CA ILE A 40 11.58 -8.93 24.28
C ILE A 40 12.23 -8.81 22.90
N GLY A 41 12.78 -7.65 22.56
CA GLY A 41 13.41 -7.41 21.26
C GLY A 41 14.55 -8.40 21.00
N VAL A 42 15.46 -8.57 21.96
CA VAL A 42 16.56 -9.54 21.87
C VAL A 42 16.04 -10.97 21.74
N ARG A 43 14.99 -11.33 22.49
CA ARG A 43 14.36 -12.65 22.40
C ARG A 43 13.73 -12.89 21.02
N MET A 44 13.07 -11.90 20.44
CA MET A 44 12.51 -11.99 19.09
C MET A 44 13.62 -12.22 18.06
N VAL A 45 14.73 -11.48 18.15
CA VAL A 45 15.88 -11.66 17.25
C VAL A 45 16.52 -13.05 17.38
N ASN A 46 16.60 -13.58 18.60
CA ASN A 46 17.16 -14.90 18.88
C ASN A 46 16.25 -16.06 18.43
N LYS A 47 14.93 -15.84 18.42
CA LYS A 47 13.93 -16.83 17.98
C LYS A 47 13.46 -16.62 16.54
N ALA A 48 14.02 -15.64 15.84
CA ALA A 48 13.64 -15.31 14.48
C ALA A 48 13.93 -16.48 13.52
N GLU A 49 13.04 -16.66 12.54
CA GLU A 49 13.28 -17.56 11.43
C GLU A 49 14.16 -16.85 10.39
N LEU A 50 15.11 -17.57 9.78
CA LEU A 50 15.92 -17.04 8.70
C LEU A 50 15.34 -17.52 7.37
N LEU A 51 14.80 -16.59 6.57
CA LEU A 51 14.14 -16.87 5.30
C LEU A 51 14.84 -16.09 4.18
N HIS A 52 15.53 -16.77 3.27
CA HIS A 52 16.28 -16.15 2.15
C HIS A 52 17.19 -14.99 2.62
N ASP A 53 18.00 -15.24 3.66
CA ASP A 53 18.88 -14.25 4.31
C ASP A 53 18.17 -13.08 5.04
N VAL A 54 16.84 -13.11 5.15
CA VAL A 54 16.05 -12.15 5.91
C VAL A 54 15.62 -12.76 7.24
N LYS A 55 15.92 -12.10 8.36
CA LYS A 55 15.39 -12.49 9.67
C LYS A 55 13.94 -12.05 9.82
N VAL A 56 13.05 -13.00 10.09
CA VAL A 56 11.63 -12.74 10.27
C VAL A 56 11.12 -13.21 11.61
N GLY A 57 10.16 -12.48 12.19
CA GLY A 57 9.52 -12.90 13.42
C GLY A 57 8.18 -12.23 13.68
N VAL A 58 7.32 -12.96 14.38
CA VAL A 58 6.05 -12.44 14.89
C VAL A 58 6.02 -12.61 16.39
N MET A 59 5.45 -11.63 17.09
CA MET A 59 5.13 -11.75 18.49
C MET A 59 3.76 -11.14 18.78
N MET A 60 2.97 -11.86 19.56
CA MET A 60 1.76 -11.33 20.19
C MET A 60 2.08 -10.95 21.64
N THR A 61 1.68 -9.76 22.08
CA THR A 61 1.79 -9.31 23.47
C THR A 61 0.45 -8.79 23.96
N PHE A 62 0.16 -8.90 25.26
CA PHE A 62 -1.05 -8.29 25.80
C PHE A 62 -0.99 -6.76 25.73
N SER A 63 -2.12 -6.13 25.41
CA SER A 63 -2.28 -4.68 25.50
C SER A 63 -2.01 -4.16 26.90
N LYS A 64 -1.34 -3.01 26.96
CA LYS A 64 -0.97 -2.27 28.16
C LYS A 64 -1.32 -0.79 27.97
N SER A 65 -1.07 0.01 29.01
CA SER A 65 -1.07 1.46 28.83
C SER A 65 0.09 1.89 27.92
N ASP A 66 -0.18 2.83 27.02
CA ASP A 66 0.77 3.28 25.98
C ASP A 66 1.34 2.14 25.11
N ASP A 67 0.45 1.36 24.48
CA ASP A 67 0.81 0.33 23.50
C ASP A 67 1.72 0.85 22.38
N PRO A 68 1.45 2.01 21.73
CA PRO A 68 2.31 2.52 20.67
C PRO A 68 3.74 2.78 21.15
N GLY A 69 3.92 3.41 22.32
CA GLY A 69 5.23 3.67 22.89
C GLY A 69 5.99 2.38 23.21
N PHE A 70 5.31 1.39 23.81
CA PHE A 70 5.92 0.11 24.13
C PHE A 70 6.36 -0.68 22.88
N LEU A 71 5.52 -0.70 21.84
CA LEU A 71 5.85 -1.36 20.57
C LEU A 71 7.04 -0.69 19.86
N LYS A 72 7.13 0.64 19.90
CA LYS A 72 8.30 1.39 19.40
C LYS A 72 9.58 1.03 20.15
N GLN A 73 9.52 0.88 21.48
CA GLN A 73 10.67 0.45 22.29
C GLN A 73 11.17 -0.95 21.91
N ILE A 74 10.25 -1.91 21.67
CA ILE A 74 10.64 -3.26 21.23
C ILE A 74 11.33 -3.21 19.86
N ALA A 75 10.78 -2.49 18.90
CA ALA A 75 11.41 -2.37 17.58
C ALA A 75 12.76 -1.67 17.63
N GLN A 76 12.93 -0.69 18.52
CA GLN A 76 14.23 -0.05 18.73
C GLN A 76 15.26 -1.08 19.22
N ALA A 77 14.91 -1.94 20.17
CA ALA A 77 15.79 -3.01 20.64
C ALA A 77 16.13 -4.03 19.53
N ILE A 78 15.18 -4.32 18.63
CA ILE A 78 15.44 -5.17 17.44
C ILE A 78 16.43 -4.49 16.50
N LYS A 79 16.25 -3.18 16.21
CA LYS A 79 17.14 -2.39 15.35
C LYS A 79 18.57 -2.31 15.91
N GLU A 80 18.71 -2.20 17.23
CA GLU A 80 20.00 -2.17 17.94
C GLU A 80 20.79 -3.48 17.86
N CYS A 81 20.15 -4.59 17.45
CA CYS A 81 20.85 -5.86 17.22
C CYS A 81 21.64 -5.91 15.90
N CYS A 82 21.71 -4.81 15.14
CA CYS A 82 22.53 -4.65 13.93
C CYS A 82 22.29 -5.74 12.87
N LEU A 83 21.01 -6.12 12.67
CA LEU A 83 20.62 -7.09 11.66
C LEU A 83 20.78 -6.49 10.26
N LYS A 84 21.25 -7.31 9.30
CA LYS A 84 21.40 -6.89 7.90
C LYS A 84 20.03 -6.72 7.24
N ASP A 85 19.30 -7.82 7.07
CA ASP A 85 17.97 -7.85 6.48
C ASP A 85 16.96 -8.46 7.46
N PHE A 86 15.88 -7.74 7.75
CA PHE A 86 14.86 -8.22 8.66
C PHE A 86 13.47 -7.61 8.45
N LEU A 87 12.46 -8.34 8.91
CA LEU A 87 11.08 -7.87 9.06
C LEU A 87 10.43 -8.54 10.26
N PHE A 88 9.97 -7.76 11.23
CA PHE A 88 9.22 -8.26 12.39
C PHE A 88 7.84 -7.63 12.48
N ALA A 89 6.88 -8.42 12.97
CA ALA A 89 5.55 -7.96 13.36
C ALA A 89 5.36 -8.15 14.86
N ILE A 90 4.85 -7.12 15.53
CA ILE A 90 4.55 -7.15 16.95
C ILE A 90 3.11 -6.69 17.11
N ALA A 91 2.23 -7.56 17.62
CA ALA A 91 0.82 -7.25 17.76
C ALA A 91 0.39 -7.20 19.23
N THR A 92 -0.45 -6.23 19.58
CA THR A 92 -1.12 -6.19 20.89
C THR A 92 -2.41 -7.00 20.84
N THR A 93 -2.74 -7.69 21.93
CA THR A 93 -3.92 -8.58 22.02
C THR A 93 -4.65 -8.40 23.34
N GLY A 94 -5.89 -8.89 23.39
CA GLY A 94 -6.75 -8.74 24.56
C GLY A 94 -7.54 -7.43 24.51
N PRO A 95 -8.26 -7.08 25.60
CA PRO A 95 -9.00 -5.84 25.67
C PRO A 95 -8.01 -4.65 25.69
N PRO A 96 -8.10 -3.73 24.71
CA PRO A 96 -7.33 -2.49 24.74
C PRO A 96 -7.58 -1.69 26.03
N ILE A 97 -6.56 -1.00 26.54
CA ILE A 97 -6.65 -0.22 27.79
C ILE A 97 -6.87 1.28 27.48
N ASP A 98 -6.00 1.86 26.66
CA ASP A 98 -5.99 3.31 26.34
C ASP A 98 -6.46 3.62 24.90
N SER A 99 -6.88 2.61 24.14
CA SER A 99 -7.38 2.72 22.77
C SER A 99 -8.64 1.90 22.60
N ASP A 100 -9.39 2.10 21.52
CA ASP A 100 -10.51 1.21 21.15
C ASP A 100 -10.07 0.02 20.30
N VAL A 101 -8.77 -0.07 20.00
CA VAL A 101 -8.21 -0.96 18.97
C VAL A 101 -6.87 -1.53 19.40
N ASN A 102 -6.59 -2.74 18.94
CA ASN A 102 -5.26 -3.34 19.01
C ASN A 102 -4.42 -2.94 17.80
N PHE A 103 -3.11 -3.02 17.96
CA PHE A 103 -2.15 -2.60 16.95
C PHE A 103 -1.31 -3.77 16.46
N VAL A 104 -1.06 -3.82 15.17
CA VAL A 104 0.07 -4.55 14.57
C VAL A 104 1.12 -3.53 14.22
N PHE A 105 2.31 -3.68 14.76
CA PHE A 105 3.46 -2.85 14.46
C PHE A 105 4.51 -3.63 13.68
N PHE A 106 4.84 -3.12 12.50
CA PHE A 106 5.90 -3.67 11.67
C PHE A 106 7.17 -2.85 11.85
N CYS A 107 8.31 -3.54 11.95
CA CYS A 107 9.64 -2.93 11.87
C CYS A 107 10.55 -3.73 10.95
N SER A 108 11.37 -3.04 10.17
CA SER A 108 12.08 -3.62 9.04
C SER A 108 13.47 -3.00 8.84
N SER A 109 14.32 -3.65 8.03
CA SER A 109 15.53 -3.06 7.46
C SER A 109 15.30 -2.28 6.16
N ALA A 110 14.19 -2.52 5.45
CA ALA A 110 13.88 -1.91 4.16
C ALA A 110 12.39 -1.51 3.99
N GLU A 111 12.13 -0.43 3.25
CA GLU A 111 10.78 0.12 3.05
C GLU A 111 9.86 -0.83 2.28
N HIS A 112 10.38 -1.54 1.28
CA HIS A 112 9.58 -2.46 0.47
C HIS A 112 9.01 -3.62 1.29
N TYR A 113 9.70 -4.08 2.35
CA TYR A 113 9.14 -5.08 3.27
C TYR A 113 7.94 -4.53 4.05
N ILE A 114 8.01 -3.27 4.51
CA ILE A 114 6.88 -2.62 5.19
C ILE A 114 5.70 -2.48 4.24
N GLN A 115 5.93 -1.97 3.02
CA GLN A 115 4.87 -1.81 2.02
C GLN A 115 4.15 -3.14 1.73
N ARG A 116 4.91 -4.21 1.51
CA ARG A 116 4.35 -5.57 1.28
C ARG A 116 3.59 -6.07 2.50
N ALA A 117 4.15 -5.90 3.70
CA ALA A 117 3.53 -6.35 4.94
C ALA A 117 2.21 -5.63 5.21
N VAL A 118 2.15 -4.31 4.95
CA VAL A 118 0.92 -3.52 5.06
C VAL A 118 -0.14 -4.05 4.09
N LEU A 119 0.18 -4.18 2.80
CA LEU A 119 -0.76 -4.66 1.78
C LEU A 119 -1.26 -6.09 2.05
N LEU A 120 -0.38 -6.97 2.51
CA LEU A 120 -0.77 -8.34 2.87
C LEU A 120 -1.61 -8.37 4.15
N THR A 121 -1.30 -7.52 5.14
CA THR A 121 -2.10 -7.44 6.38
C THR A 121 -3.51 -6.93 6.08
N THR A 122 -3.65 -5.85 5.30
CA THR A 122 -4.97 -5.34 4.92
C THR A 122 -5.79 -6.38 4.15
N SER A 123 -5.13 -7.23 3.36
CA SER A 123 -5.77 -8.33 2.63
C SER A 123 -6.08 -9.56 3.50
N LYS A 124 -5.33 -9.80 4.59
CA LYS A 124 -5.53 -10.95 5.49
C LYS A 124 -6.56 -10.69 6.58
N PHE A 125 -6.69 -9.43 6.98
CA PHE A 125 -7.59 -9.00 8.05
C PHE A 125 -8.76 -8.16 7.49
N ILE A 126 -9.35 -8.63 6.39
CA ILE A 126 -10.50 -7.98 5.72
C ILE A 126 -11.61 -7.72 6.73
N GLY A 127 -12.17 -6.50 6.70
CA GLY A 127 -13.22 -6.05 7.61
C GLY A 127 -12.77 -5.79 9.05
N ARG A 128 -11.49 -6.00 9.37
CA ARG A 128 -10.91 -5.78 10.71
C ARG A 128 -9.84 -4.70 10.74
N VAL A 129 -9.28 -4.30 9.60
CA VAL A 129 -8.35 -3.15 9.53
C VAL A 129 -9.13 -1.84 9.62
N LEU A 130 -8.78 -1.01 10.60
CA LEU A 130 -9.44 0.27 10.88
C LEU A 130 -8.61 1.48 10.44
N GLY A 131 -7.30 1.30 10.25
CA GLY A 131 -6.41 2.35 9.79
C GLY A 131 -4.97 1.88 9.66
N VAL A 132 -4.21 2.60 8.84
CA VAL A 132 -2.77 2.42 8.65
C VAL A 132 -2.10 3.76 8.96
N GLN A 133 -1.14 3.75 9.86
CA GLN A 133 -0.36 4.94 10.23
C GLN A 133 1.09 4.69 9.85
N ASN A 134 1.57 5.43 8.86
CA ASN A 134 2.97 5.38 8.44
C ASN A 134 3.82 6.12 9.46
N GLU A 135 4.85 5.45 9.97
CA GLU A 135 5.86 6.06 10.83
C GLU A 135 7.10 6.40 9.99
N PRO A 136 8.02 7.24 10.50
CA PRO A 136 9.30 7.50 9.84
C PRO A 136 10.04 6.19 9.50
N ALA A 137 10.82 6.26 8.41
CA ALA A 137 11.32 5.14 7.59
C ALA A 137 11.52 3.81 8.34
N LEU A 138 11.01 2.73 7.73
CA LEU A 138 11.17 1.33 8.14
C LEU A 138 10.25 0.82 9.27
N SER A 139 9.16 1.52 9.57
CA SER A 139 8.13 1.01 10.49
C SER A 139 6.72 1.51 10.16
N CYS A 140 5.70 0.79 10.63
CA CYS A 140 4.29 1.15 10.39
C CYS A 140 3.36 0.54 11.45
N PHE A 141 2.34 1.29 11.85
CA PHE A 141 1.22 0.79 12.66
C PHE A 141 0.01 0.47 11.78
N ILE A 142 -0.65 -0.64 12.10
CA ILE A 142 -1.95 -1.01 11.56
C ILE A 142 -2.89 -1.27 12.72
N SER A 143 -3.99 -0.52 12.78
CA SER A 143 -5.05 -0.76 13.76
C SER A 143 -5.91 -1.92 13.29
N VAL A 144 -5.94 -3.01 14.06
CA VAL A 144 -6.69 -4.23 13.71
C VAL A 144 -7.64 -4.59 14.84
N LYS A 145 -8.94 -4.62 14.51
CA LYS A 145 -10.00 -4.99 15.44
C LYS A 145 -9.88 -6.45 15.86
N ASP A 146 -10.05 -6.71 17.15
CA ASP A 146 -10.09 -8.04 17.78
C ASP A 146 -8.86 -8.91 17.52
N ILE A 147 -7.69 -8.35 17.21
CA ILE A 147 -6.51 -9.19 16.90
C ILE A 147 -6.07 -10.02 18.11
N GLY A 148 -5.73 -11.29 17.84
CA GLY A 148 -5.42 -12.28 18.86
C GLY A 148 -6.65 -12.98 19.46
N TYR A 149 -7.88 -12.65 19.02
CA TYR A 149 -9.08 -13.39 19.45
C TYR A 149 -9.17 -14.78 18.84
N THR A 150 -8.53 -15.01 17.70
CA THR A 150 -8.56 -16.32 17.03
C THR A 150 -7.15 -16.89 16.94
N SER A 151 -7.05 -18.22 16.98
CA SER A 151 -5.77 -18.92 16.73
C SER A 151 -5.25 -18.72 15.30
N TYR A 152 -6.09 -18.20 14.40
CA TYR A 152 -5.71 -17.88 13.02
C TYR A 152 -4.91 -16.58 12.93
N ASP A 153 -5.08 -15.64 13.85
CA ASP A 153 -4.50 -14.29 13.73
C ASP A 153 -2.96 -14.32 13.74
N GLU A 154 -2.37 -15.10 14.66
CA GLU A 154 -0.91 -15.25 14.71
C GLU A 154 -0.38 -15.98 13.45
N ILE A 155 -1.08 -17.04 13.00
CA ILE A 155 -0.73 -17.78 11.79
C ILE A 155 -0.78 -16.85 10.56
N ALA A 156 -1.79 -15.99 10.48
CA ALA A 156 -1.95 -15.02 9.42
C ALA A 156 -0.82 -13.97 9.43
N LEU A 157 -0.42 -13.47 10.61
CA LEU A 157 0.73 -12.56 10.72
C LEU A 157 2.04 -13.24 10.30
N TRP A 158 2.24 -14.51 10.66
CA TRP A 158 3.40 -15.26 10.18
C TRP A 158 3.39 -15.42 8.66
N ASP A 159 2.22 -15.69 8.05
CA ASP A 159 2.08 -15.74 6.59
C ASP A 159 2.41 -14.39 5.93
N VAL A 160 1.93 -13.28 6.52
CA VAL A 160 2.24 -11.92 6.07
C VAL A 160 3.75 -11.67 6.08
N VAL A 161 4.41 -11.88 7.23
CA VAL A 161 5.83 -11.56 7.39
C VAL A 161 6.69 -12.41 6.46
N ARG A 162 6.44 -13.73 6.40
CA ARG A 162 7.19 -14.64 5.51
C ARG A 162 7.06 -14.25 4.04
N LYS A 163 5.84 -13.97 3.57
CA LYS A 163 5.61 -13.61 2.17
C LYS A 163 6.14 -12.22 1.81
N SER A 164 6.11 -11.29 2.76
CA SER A 164 6.66 -9.94 2.56
C SER A 164 8.17 -9.96 2.39
N ALA A 165 8.84 -10.83 3.15
CA ALA A 165 10.29 -11.04 3.15
C ALA A 165 10.80 -11.89 1.97
N LEU A 166 9.92 -12.41 1.10
CA LEU A 166 10.38 -13.11 -0.10
C LEU A 166 11.17 -12.16 -1.01
N PRO A 167 12.27 -12.64 -1.62
CA PRO A 167 13.02 -11.82 -2.57
C PRO A 167 12.09 -11.38 -3.72
N PRO A 168 12.20 -10.12 -4.18
CA PRO A 168 11.48 -9.71 -5.39
C PRO A 168 11.85 -10.65 -6.54
N ILE A 169 10.85 -10.98 -7.36
CA ILE A 169 11.13 -11.57 -8.68
C ILE A 169 11.76 -10.46 -9.52
N ASP A 170 12.88 -10.76 -10.17
CA ASP A 170 13.53 -9.82 -11.09
C ASP A 170 12.56 -9.51 -12.24
N PRO A 171 12.07 -8.26 -12.38
CA PRO A 171 11.14 -7.92 -13.45
C PRO A 171 11.78 -8.07 -14.85
N LEU A 172 13.12 -8.11 -14.94
CA LEU A 172 13.85 -8.35 -16.19
C LEU A 172 13.89 -9.83 -16.59
N ILE A 173 13.48 -10.74 -15.69
CA ILE A 173 13.38 -12.18 -15.94
C ILE A 173 11.94 -12.63 -15.65
N PRO A 174 10.95 -12.16 -16.44
CA PRO A 174 9.57 -12.49 -16.19
C PRO A 174 9.27 -13.93 -16.68
N PRO A 175 8.15 -14.54 -16.25
CA PRO A 175 7.79 -15.90 -16.67
C PRO A 175 7.78 -16.05 -18.20
N PRO A 176 8.19 -17.21 -18.76
CA PRO A 176 8.20 -17.42 -20.20
C PRO A 176 6.85 -17.12 -20.84
N GLY A 177 6.87 -16.37 -21.96
CA GLY A 177 5.65 -15.95 -22.68
C GLY A 177 4.93 -14.73 -22.11
N SER A 178 5.36 -14.18 -20.97
CA SER A 178 4.85 -12.91 -20.47
C SER A 178 5.28 -11.74 -21.37
N ARG A 179 4.45 -10.70 -21.41
CA ARG A 179 4.72 -9.44 -22.10
C ARG A 179 4.49 -8.29 -21.14
N GLY A 180 5.42 -7.34 -21.10
CA GLY A 180 5.25 -6.09 -20.35
C GLY A 180 4.12 -5.24 -20.92
N ILE A 181 3.50 -4.41 -20.08
CA ILE A 181 2.36 -3.59 -20.47
C ILE A 181 2.73 -2.59 -21.57
N GLU A 182 3.95 -2.05 -21.54
CA GLU A 182 4.46 -1.13 -22.56
C GLU A 182 4.56 -1.82 -23.92
N LYS A 183 5.01 -3.08 -23.94
CA LYS A 183 5.09 -3.87 -25.17
C LYS A 183 3.69 -4.19 -25.70
N ILE A 184 2.78 -4.62 -24.83
CA ILE A 184 1.37 -4.87 -25.20
C ILE A 184 0.75 -3.61 -25.79
N LEU A 185 0.91 -2.47 -25.12
CA LEU A 185 0.37 -1.19 -25.55
C LEU A 185 0.97 -0.75 -26.89
N SER A 186 2.29 -0.90 -27.08
CA SER A 186 2.94 -0.59 -28.36
C SER A 186 2.43 -1.46 -29.50
N ASP A 187 2.26 -2.77 -29.28
CA ASP A 187 1.76 -3.70 -30.30
C ASP A 187 0.30 -3.42 -30.68
N VAL A 188 -0.50 -2.99 -29.70
CA VAL A 188 -1.88 -2.54 -29.92
C VAL A 188 -1.90 -1.25 -30.71
N ARG A 189 -1.12 -0.25 -30.32
CA ARG A 189 -1.07 1.05 -31.02
C ARG A 189 -0.64 0.92 -32.47
N ALA A 190 0.23 -0.03 -32.78
CA ALA A 190 0.65 -0.31 -34.16
C ALA A 190 -0.49 -0.84 -35.07
N GLN A 191 -1.59 -1.33 -34.48
CA GLN A 191 -2.75 -1.82 -35.21
C GLN A 191 -3.88 -0.78 -35.33
N LEU A 192 -3.71 0.39 -34.69
CA LEU A 192 -4.71 1.45 -34.67
C LEU A 192 -4.28 2.64 -35.52
N GLN A 193 -5.23 3.19 -36.29
CA GLN A 193 -5.09 4.52 -36.90
C GLN A 193 -5.56 5.57 -35.89
N ARG A 194 -4.67 5.89 -34.95
CA ARG A 194 -4.96 6.79 -33.83
C ARG A 194 -5.10 8.24 -34.30
N LEU A 195 -5.99 8.99 -33.68
CA LEU A 195 -6.30 10.37 -34.05
C LEU A 195 -5.66 11.34 -33.07
N LYS A 196 -5.17 12.48 -33.57
CA LYS A 196 -4.95 13.66 -32.72
C LYS A 196 -6.30 14.22 -32.27
N PRO A 197 -6.34 14.99 -31.17
CA PRO A 197 -7.59 15.59 -30.70
C PRO A 197 -8.29 16.44 -31.77
N THR A 198 -7.55 17.26 -32.53
CA THR A 198 -8.13 18.11 -33.59
C THR A 198 -8.71 17.29 -34.73
N GLU A 199 -8.02 16.22 -35.14
CA GLU A 199 -8.48 15.29 -36.19
C GLU A 199 -9.77 14.58 -35.75
N ALA A 200 -9.84 14.13 -34.50
CA ALA A 200 -11.07 13.54 -33.95
C ALA A 200 -12.23 14.54 -33.89
N TYR A 201 -11.95 15.80 -33.53
CA TYR A 201 -12.97 16.86 -33.51
C TYR A 201 -13.48 17.21 -34.90
N GLU A 202 -12.59 17.26 -35.89
CA GLU A 202 -12.95 17.45 -37.30
C GLU A 202 -13.80 16.27 -37.80
N GLU A 203 -13.35 15.03 -37.57
CA GLU A 203 -14.07 13.82 -38.03
C GLU A 203 -15.51 13.72 -37.49
N LEU A 204 -15.77 14.20 -36.27
CA LEU A 204 -17.12 14.27 -35.70
C LEU A 204 -18.06 15.27 -36.40
N ARG A 205 -17.49 16.22 -37.16
CA ARG A 205 -18.21 17.30 -37.86
C ARG A 205 -18.29 17.07 -39.36
N GLU A 206 -17.46 16.16 -39.89
CA GLU A 206 -17.38 15.89 -41.32
C GLU A 206 -18.62 15.09 -41.79
N PRO A 207 -19.41 15.63 -42.75
CA PRO A 207 -20.60 14.95 -43.27
C PRO A 207 -20.26 13.77 -44.20
N GLU A 208 -19.00 13.67 -44.65
CA GLU A 208 -18.54 12.65 -45.61
C GLU A 208 -18.11 11.33 -44.95
N VAL A 209 -18.04 11.27 -43.60
CA VAL A 209 -17.81 10.01 -42.90
C VAL A 209 -19.07 9.15 -43.03
N GLY A 210 -19.06 8.18 -43.94
CA GLY A 210 -20.20 7.33 -44.28
C GLY A 210 -20.68 6.38 -43.16
N ALA A 211 -20.10 6.47 -41.96
CA ALA A 211 -20.42 5.66 -40.80
C ALA A 211 -20.92 6.54 -39.64
N PRO A 212 -21.87 6.08 -38.81
CA PRO A 212 -22.21 6.77 -37.57
C PRO A 212 -20.99 6.87 -36.64
N THR A 213 -20.53 8.09 -36.40
CA THR A 213 -19.33 8.39 -35.61
C THR A 213 -19.69 8.82 -34.19
N PHE A 214 -19.04 8.21 -33.20
CA PHE A 214 -19.25 8.49 -31.79
C PHE A 214 -17.92 8.70 -31.06
N LEU A 215 -17.86 9.77 -30.28
CA LEU A 215 -16.83 9.99 -29.27
C LEU A 215 -17.26 9.29 -27.98
N VAL A 216 -16.36 8.51 -27.36
CA VAL A 216 -16.67 7.68 -26.18
C VAL A 216 -15.67 7.96 -25.05
N ASP A 217 -16.18 8.47 -23.93
CA ASP A 217 -15.43 8.67 -22.68
C ASP A 217 -15.46 7.39 -21.85
N ILE A 218 -14.30 6.77 -21.65
CA ILE A 218 -14.15 5.54 -20.84
C ILE A 218 -13.60 5.78 -19.44
N ARG A 219 -13.42 7.04 -19.03
CA ARG A 219 -12.87 7.38 -17.71
C ARG A 219 -13.83 6.94 -16.60
N PRO A 220 -13.36 6.80 -15.36
CA PRO A 220 -14.22 6.68 -14.19
C PRO A 220 -15.04 7.97 -13.92
N ALA A 221 -16.19 7.83 -13.24
CA ALA A 221 -17.07 8.96 -12.91
C ALA A 221 -16.41 10.01 -12.00
N ASP A 222 -15.66 9.57 -10.97
CA ASP A 222 -14.91 10.45 -10.08
C ASP A 222 -13.91 11.33 -10.84
N GLN A 223 -13.21 10.77 -11.82
CA GLN A 223 -12.32 11.55 -12.68
C GLN A 223 -13.06 12.63 -13.49
N ARG A 224 -14.23 12.28 -14.06
CA ARG A 224 -15.05 13.26 -14.80
C ARG A 224 -15.63 14.33 -13.89
N ASP A 225 -16.02 13.97 -12.67
CA ASP A 225 -16.55 14.92 -11.69
C ASP A 225 -15.48 15.94 -11.26
N GLU A 226 -14.21 15.51 -11.16
CA GLU A 226 -13.08 16.37 -10.80
C GLU A 226 -12.55 17.21 -11.97
N GLU A 227 -12.44 16.61 -13.16
CA GLU A 227 -11.73 17.21 -14.31
C GLU A 227 -12.64 17.75 -15.43
N GLY A 228 -13.95 17.48 -15.35
CA GLY A 228 -14.91 17.78 -16.40
C GLY A 228 -14.93 16.70 -17.49
N GLY A 229 -15.85 16.88 -18.45
CA GLY A 229 -16.09 15.98 -19.56
C GLY A 229 -16.04 16.68 -20.92
N ILE A 230 -16.40 15.95 -21.97
CA ILE A 230 -16.67 16.52 -23.29
C ILE A 230 -18.17 16.37 -23.53
N THR A 231 -18.93 17.47 -23.44
CA THR A 231 -20.36 17.45 -23.77
C THR A 231 -20.58 16.86 -25.16
N GLY A 232 -21.47 15.87 -25.24
CA GLY A 232 -21.79 15.14 -26.48
C GLY A 232 -21.05 13.80 -26.63
N ALA A 233 -20.03 13.53 -25.82
CA ALA A 233 -19.43 12.20 -25.76
C ALA A 233 -20.38 11.19 -25.09
N LEU A 234 -20.37 9.96 -25.59
CA LEU A 234 -21.02 8.84 -24.92
C LEU A 234 -20.17 8.41 -23.72
N VAL A 235 -20.77 8.45 -22.54
CA VAL A 235 -20.11 7.97 -21.32
C VAL A 235 -20.31 6.46 -21.20
N VAL A 236 -19.23 5.70 -21.40
CA VAL A 236 -19.21 4.24 -21.24
C VAL A 236 -17.91 3.86 -20.58
N GLU A 237 -17.92 3.67 -19.25
CA GLU A 237 -16.69 3.35 -18.52
C GLU A 237 -16.02 2.06 -19.04
N ARG A 238 -14.69 2.00 -18.88
CA ARG A 238 -13.85 0.93 -19.45
C ARG A 238 -14.38 -0.48 -19.16
N ASN A 239 -14.95 -0.73 -17.99
CA ASN A 239 -15.44 -2.04 -17.55
C ASN A 239 -16.71 -2.53 -18.30
N ALA A 240 -17.45 -1.63 -18.94
CA ALA A 240 -18.71 -1.94 -19.62
C ALA A 240 -18.60 -1.90 -21.15
N LEU A 241 -17.48 -1.40 -21.68
CA LEU A 241 -17.34 -1.02 -23.09
C LEU A 241 -17.68 -2.15 -24.07
N GLU A 242 -17.06 -3.32 -23.91
CA GLU A 242 -17.27 -4.48 -24.79
C GLU A 242 -18.74 -4.90 -24.81
N TRP A 243 -19.36 -4.97 -23.63
CA TRP A 243 -20.77 -5.35 -23.48
C TRP A 243 -21.73 -4.32 -24.08
N LYS A 244 -21.33 -3.05 -24.08
CA LYS A 244 -22.14 -1.94 -24.60
C LYS A 244 -22.07 -1.82 -26.11
N PHE A 245 -21.01 -2.30 -26.74
CA PHE A 245 -20.80 -2.16 -28.18
C PHE A 245 -20.86 -3.47 -28.99
N ASP A 246 -20.75 -4.66 -28.40
CA ASP A 246 -20.98 -5.90 -29.14
C ASP A 246 -22.44 -5.99 -29.62
N PRO A 247 -22.72 -6.06 -30.94
CA PRO A 247 -24.09 -6.18 -31.46
C PRO A 247 -24.83 -7.44 -31.00
N ARG A 248 -24.11 -8.45 -30.54
CA ARG A 248 -24.65 -9.71 -30.00
C ARG A 248 -24.97 -9.62 -28.51
N SER A 249 -24.51 -8.58 -27.81
CA SER A 249 -24.70 -8.43 -26.37
C SER A 249 -26.13 -8.01 -26.03
N HIS A 250 -26.71 -8.64 -25.01
CA HIS A 250 -28.04 -8.27 -24.49
C HIS A 250 -28.05 -6.90 -23.80
N SER A 251 -26.90 -6.44 -23.30
CA SER A 251 -26.75 -5.17 -22.57
C SER A 251 -26.23 -4.02 -23.45
N ARG A 252 -26.15 -4.26 -24.77
CA ARG A 252 -25.65 -3.31 -25.76
C ARG A 252 -26.42 -1.99 -25.75
N LEU A 253 -25.76 -0.94 -26.19
CA LEU A 253 -26.44 0.29 -26.58
C LEU A 253 -27.32 0.01 -27.79
N LYS A 254 -28.46 0.70 -27.88
CA LYS A 254 -29.40 0.52 -28.99
C LYS A 254 -28.73 0.77 -30.34
N ILE A 255 -27.85 1.77 -30.41
CA ILE A 255 -27.07 2.15 -31.60
C ILE A 255 -26.03 1.12 -32.03
N ALA A 256 -25.62 0.24 -31.12
CA ALA A 256 -24.66 -0.82 -31.38
C ALA A 256 -25.35 -2.07 -31.92
N ASP A 257 -26.28 -1.94 -32.87
CA ASP A 257 -26.91 -3.06 -33.60
C ASP A 257 -26.17 -3.42 -34.90
N ARG A 258 -24.98 -2.84 -35.10
CA ARG A 258 -24.19 -2.88 -36.34
C ARG A 258 -22.69 -2.83 -36.04
N TYR A 259 -21.87 -3.28 -37.00
CA TYR A 259 -20.42 -3.42 -36.85
C TYR A 259 -19.61 -2.28 -37.49
N ASP A 260 -20.22 -1.47 -38.33
CA ASP A 260 -19.56 -0.41 -39.10
C ASP A 260 -19.52 0.94 -38.36
N LEU A 261 -19.89 0.97 -37.06
CA LEU A 261 -19.78 2.16 -36.21
C LEU A 261 -18.34 2.68 -36.15
N ARG A 262 -18.18 3.99 -36.30
CA ARG A 262 -16.90 4.68 -36.09
C ARG A 262 -16.79 5.13 -34.63
N ILE A 263 -16.10 4.34 -33.82
CA ILE A 263 -16.00 4.56 -32.37
C ILE A 263 -14.64 5.16 -32.04
N ILE A 264 -14.62 6.42 -31.59
CA ILE A 264 -13.41 7.13 -31.17
C ILE A 264 -13.38 7.15 -29.65
N VAL A 265 -12.49 6.37 -29.05
CA VAL A 265 -12.40 6.18 -27.60
C VAL A 265 -11.36 7.10 -26.99
N PHE A 266 -11.64 7.68 -25.83
CA PHE A 266 -10.63 8.38 -25.05
C PHE A 266 -10.72 8.06 -23.55
N CYS A 267 -9.54 8.00 -22.92
CA CYS A 267 -9.37 7.99 -21.47
C CYS A 267 -8.63 9.27 -21.06
N GLU A 268 -8.00 9.31 -19.89
CA GLU A 268 -7.26 10.51 -19.46
C GLU A 268 -6.05 10.81 -20.35
N ASP A 269 -5.10 9.86 -20.46
CA ASP A 269 -3.80 10.09 -21.13
C ASP A 269 -3.62 9.31 -22.45
N GLY A 270 -4.63 8.55 -22.89
CA GLY A 270 -4.59 7.80 -24.15
C GLY A 270 -3.95 6.41 -24.08
N ASP A 271 -3.66 5.87 -22.89
CA ASP A 271 -3.14 4.50 -22.72
C ASP A 271 -4.26 3.46 -22.71
N SER A 272 -5.19 3.57 -21.77
CA SER A 272 -6.33 2.66 -21.62
C SER A 272 -7.25 2.69 -22.84
N SER A 273 -7.38 3.83 -23.52
CA SER A 273 -8.21 3.97 -24.72
C SER A 273 -7.66 3.19 -25.91
N SER A 274 -6.35 3.08 -26.09
CA SER A 274 -5.76 2.24 -27.14
C SER A 274 -6.12 0.77 -26.92
N LEU A 275 -5.98 0.27 -25.68
CA LEU A 275 -6.35 -1.10 -25.34
C LEU A 275 -7.85 -1.35 -25.52
N ALA A 276 -8.67 -0.36 -25.19
CA ALA A 276 -10.12 -0.40 -25.34
C ALA A 276 -10.56 -0.44 -26.81
N ALA A 277 -10.02 0.45 -27.65
CA ALA A 277 -10.30 0.47 -29.09
C ALA A 277 -9.90 -0.85 -29.76
N TYR A 278 -8.73 -1.40 -29.40
CA TYR A 278 -8.31 -2.71 -29.87
C TYR A 278 -9.25 -3.83 -29.46
N SER A 279 -9.73 -3.83 -28.21
CA SER A 279 -10.74 -4.79 -27.73
C SER A 279 -12.02 -4.72 -28.57
N LEU A 280 -12.48 -3.52 -28.94
CA LEU A 280 -13.61 -3.33 -29.84
C LEU A 280 -13.34 -3.89 -31.25
N GLN A 281 -12.14 -3.69 -31.80
CA GLN A 281 -11.76 -4.32 -33.07
C GLN A 281 -11.79 -5.85 -32.99
N GLN A 282 -11.42 -6.47 -31.86
CA GLN A 282 -11.53 -7.93 -31.67
C GLN A 282 -12.98 -8.43 -31.67
N LEU A 283 -13.96 -7.56 -31.35
CA LEU A 283 -15.38 -7.87 -31.45
C LEU A 283 -15.92 -7.73 -32.89
N GLY A 284 -15.12 -7.20 -33.82
CA GLY A 284 -15.51 -6.93 -35.20
C GLY A 284 -15.84 -5.47 -35.50
N LEU A 285 -15.74 -4.56 -34.53
CA LEU A 285 -15.91 -3.12 -34.73
C LEU A 285 -14.59 -2.53 -35.28
N LEU A 286 -14.27 -2.88 -36.53
CA LEU A 286 -12.96 -2.61 -37.14
C LEU A 286 -12.64 -1.11 -37.27
N ASN A 287 -13.67 -0.27 -37.28
CA ASN A 287 -13.53 1.18 -37.35
C ASN A 287 -13.20 1.83 -36.00
N ALA A 288 -13.13 1.08 -34.90
CA ALA A 288 -12.78 1.62 -33.59
C ALA A 288 -11.32 2.13 -33.55
N THR A 289 -11.12 3.29 -32.93
CA THR A 289 -9.82 3.92 -32.73
C THR A 289 -9.79 4.73 -31.43
N ASP A 290 -8.66 5.36 -31.10
CA ASP A 290 -8.50 6.20 -29.92
C ASP A 290 -7.85 7.56 -30.20
N ILE A 291 -7.96 8.46 -29.21
CA ILE A 291 -7.31 9.78 -29.22
C ILE A 291 -5.93 9.69 -28.58
N ILE A 292 -4.92 10.17 -29.31
CA ILE A 292 -3.55 10.33 -28.81
C ILE A 292 -3.55 11.34 -27.66
N GLY A 293 -3.07 10.93 -26.50
CA GLY A 293 -2.98 11.78 -25.31
C GLY A 293 -4.29 11.99 -24.55
N GLY A 294 -5.38 11.34 -24.98
CA GLY A 294 -6.67 11.31 -24.27
C GLY A 294 -7.31 12.68 -24.04
N TYR A 295 -8.08 12.78 -22.96
CA TYR A 295 -8.77 14.00 -22.53
C TYR A 295 -7.80 15.14 -22.23
N ARG A 296 -6.63 14.84 -21.65
CA ARG A 296 -5.62 15.86 -21.36
C ARG A 296 -5.17 16.57 -22.64
N ALA A 297 -4.80 15.81 -23.67
CA ALA A 297 -4.39 16.40 -24.95
C ALA A 297 -5.54 17.13 -25.66
N TRP A 298 -6.78 16.67 -25.50
CA TRP A 298 -7.96 17.38 -26.00
C TRP A 298 -8.13 18.76 -25.35
N ARG A 299 -8.02 18.83 -24.03
CA ARG A 299 -8.05 20.09 -23.27
C ARG A 299 -6.88 20.99 -23.64
N ASP A 300 -5.67 20.45 -23.75
CA ASP A 300 -4.46 21.20 -24.08
C ASP A 300 -4.51 21.77 -25.52
N ALA A 301 -5.24 21.11 -26.42
CA ALA A 301 -5.53 21.61 -27.76
C ALA A 301 -6.60 22.73 -27.79
N GLY A 302 -7.16 23.12 -26.64
CA GLY A 302 -8.19 24.16 -26.53
C GLY A 302 -9.54 23.76 -27.12
N LEU A 303 -9.81 22.47 -27.25
CA LEU A 303 -11.07 21.94 -27.78
C LEU A 303 -12.19 22.03 -26.73
N PRO A 304 -13.47 21.96 -27.14
CA PRO A 304 -14.60 22.11 -26.23
C PRO A 304 -14.57 21.08 -25.09
N VAL A 305 -14.64 21.57 -23.85
CA VAL A 305 -14.75 20.77 -22.63
C VAL A 305 -15.79 21.39 -21.70
N ASP A 306 -16.35 20.57 -20.83
CA ASP A 306 -17.20 21.02 -19.74
C ASP A 306 -16.33 21.61 -18.65
N ILE A 307 -16.67 22.83 -18.21
CA ILE A 307 -16.03 23.41 -17.03
C ILE A 307 -16.58 22.62 -15.82
N PRO A 308 -15.72 22.03 -14.96
CA PRO A 308 -16.20 21.36 -13.77
C PRO A 308 -17.01 22.36 -12.95
N ILE A 309 -18.29 22.06 -12.72
CA ILE A 309 -19.02 22.79 -11.70
C ILE A 309 -18.36 22.37 -10.39
N ARG A 310 -17.50 23.23 -9.85
CA ARG A 310 -17.09 23.13 -8.46
C ARG A 310 -18.35 23.32 -7.63
N SER A 311 -19.07 22.23 -7.38
CA SER A 311 -19.91 22.16 -6.21
C SER A 311 -18.96 22.41 -5.06
N THR A 312 -19.13 23.53 -4.38
CA THR A 312 -18.48 23.79 -3.11
C THR A 312 -18.71 22.54 -2.28
N ARG A 313 -17.71 21.66 -2.20
CA ARG A 313 -17.66 20.66 -1.14
C ARG A 313 -17.83 21.49 0.12
N SER A 314 -18.97 21.28 0.78
CA SER A 314 -19.26 21.83 2.08
C SER A 314 -17.98 21.75 2.91
N VAL A 315 -17.57 22.89 3.42
CA VAL A 315 -16.41 23.06 4.29
C VAL A 315 -16.66 22.23 5.55
N LEU A 316 -16.34 20.94 5.48
CA LEU A 316 -15.88 20.17 6.62
C LEU A 316 -14.36 20.26 6.56
N SER A 317 -13.91 21.40 7.06
CA SER A 317 -12.54 21.78 7.32
C SER A 317 -11.81 20.67 8.05
N LEU A 318 -10.66 20.27 7.51
CA LEU A 318 -9.58 19.70 8.31
C LEU A 318 -9.13 20.77 9.33
N PRO A 319 -8.94 20.44 10.61
CA PRO A 319 -8.37 21.38 11.57
C PRO A 319 -6.86 21.46 11.36
N GLY A 320 -6.35 22.68 11.10
CA GLY A 320 -4.91 22.96 11.26
C GLY A 320 -4.25 23.79 10.17
N GLU A 321 -4.73 25.02 9.91
CA GLU A 321 -3.86 26.09 9.43
C GLU A 321 -3.95 27.25 10.42
N SER A 322 -2.89 27.40 11.22
CA SER A 322 -2.71 28.54 12.11
C SER A 322 -2.02 29.65 11.33
N LEU A 323 -2.72 30.77 11.19
CA LEU A 323 -2.16 32.06 10.76
C LEU A 323 -1.19 32.58 11.84
N VAL A 324 0.10 32.68 11.51
CA VAL A 324 0.94 33.89 11.62
C VAL A 324 2.03 33.81 10.56
#